data_AF-A0A973BWE5-F1
#
_entry.id   AF-A0A973BWE5-F1
#
_cell.length_a   1.000
_cell.length_b   1.000
_cell.length_c   1.000
_cell.angle_alpha   90.00
_cell.angle_beta   90.00
_cell.angle_gamma   90.00
#
_symmetry.space_group_name_H-M   'P 1'
#
loop_
_entity.id
_entity.type
_entity.pdbx_description
1 polymer ?
#
loop_
_entity_poly.entity_id
_entity_poly.type
_entity_poly.pdbx_seq_one_letter_code
_entity_poly.pdbx_strand_id
1 'polypeptide(L)'
;MINSIRYRGVIAGLAVSALLLAACGSDDDDGASDDTSTDDTAAASTDATEETEAADSDAPKLAIVYSAEWFDGSWGEAAYDGATALEASGAVSEISLSENVTPGAEAERAMRALAEDGFNPIIAHSFDFGEDVKAVAADFPDTIFLYAGGFGDVTDNQGDYDQPFYEASYLQGILAAGATDGGAVAGAAGFEIPACYAMYEAFLAGAREIRPDTEGSFIAVGDWYDVQLAKEGALGQANDGATMFVGCGQAPTFGQIEAANDEGGVSTGYVGDMAELGDSVLSSFEWNLDLVFGQAVDDVAAGSNEAQYYGVGLGDGGLEVLIHAGEEGDISDEALALFETRLAEIQNGEFEVPFIPEA
;
A
#
# COMPACT_ATOMS: atom_id res chain seq x y z
N MET A 1 -18.87 6.58 -20.51
CA MET A 1 -17.86 7.57 -20.97
C MET A 1 -17.21 8.07 -19.70
N ILE A 2 -16.02 7.65 -19.27
CA ILE A 2 -14.83 7.15 -19.96
C ILE A 2 -14.23 6.07 -19.03
N ASN A 3 -14.06 4.83 -19.50
CA ASN A 3 -13.22 3.83 -18.82
C ASN A 3 -11.83 3.96 -19.44
N SER A 4 -10.81 4.29 -18.65
CA SER A 4 -9.43 4.18 -19.08
C SER A 4 -8.78 3.02 -18.34
N ILE A 5 -8.88 1.82 -18.93
CA ILE A 5 -7.97 0.73 -18.60
C ILE A 5 -6.58 1.19 -19.04
N ARG A 6 -5.68 1.43 -18.09
CA ARG A 6 -4.31 1.87 -18.36
C ARG A 6 -3.42 0.65 -18.55
N TYR A 7 -3.25 0.22 -19.80
CA TYR A 7 -2.13 -0.65 -20.16
C TYR A 7 -0.82 0.16 -20.04
N ARG A 8 -0.02 -0.09 -19.00
CA ARG A 8 1.31 0.52 -18.86
C ARG A 8 2.31 -0.32 -19.66
N GLY A 9 2.58 0.10 -20.90
CA GLY A 9 3.65 -0.47 -21.72
C GLY A 9 5.03 -0.12 -21.14
N VAL A 10 5.89 -1.13 -21.02
CA VAL A 10 7.28 -1.02 -20.59
C VAL A 10 8.06 -0.07 -21.52
N ILE A 11 8.48 1.09 -21.01
CA ILE A 11 9.41 1.99 -21.74
C ILE A 11 10.80 1.79 -21.16
N ALA A 12 11.64 1.05 -21.89
CA ALA A 12 13.07 0.95 -21.65
C ALA A 12 13.75 2.33 -21.86
N GLY A 13 14.12 2.98 -20.76
CA GLY A 13 14.83 4.26 -20.75
C GLY A 13 16.33 4.11 -20.97
N LEU A 14 16.80 4.41 -22.18
CA LEU A 14 18.23 4.55 -22.50
C LEU A 14 18.70 5.96 -22.10
N ALA A 15 19.34 6.08 -20.93
CA ALA A 15 19.94 7.34 -20.46
C ALA A 15 21.26 7.64 -21.20
N VAL A 16 21.29 8.75 -21.95
CA VAL A 16 22.53 9.32 -22.52
C VAL A 16 23.00 10.45 -21.62
N SER A 17 24.10 10.21 -20.90
CA SER A 17 24.78 11.21 -20.06
C SER A 17 25.50 12.27 -20.92
N ALA A 18 25.18 13.54 -20.71
CA ALA A 18 25.95 14.67 -21.26
C ALA A 18 26.86 15.26 -20.17
N LEU A 19 28.17 15.03 -20.30
CA LEU A 19 29.22 15.72 -19.56
C LEU A 19 29.29 17.20 -19.99
N LEU A 20 29.26 18.13 -19.02
CA LEU A 20 29.73 19.50 -19.21
C LEU A 20 31.05 19.70 -18.44
N LEU A 21 32.11 19.93 -19.20
CA LEU A 21 33.46 20.23 -18.77
C LEU A 21 33.55 21.65 -18.20
N ALA A 22 34.04 21.77 -16.97
CA ALA A 22 34.58 23.01 -16.41
C ALA A 22 35.96 23.32 -17.04
N ALA A 23 36.18 24.58 -17.40
CA ALA A 23 37.48 25.09 -17.84
C ALA A 23 37.81 26.43 -17.15
N CYS A 24 39.07 26.52 -16.74
CA CYS A 24 39.72 27.40 -15.77
C CYS A 24 39.82 28.92 -16.08
N GLY A 25 40.17 29.68 -15.04
CA GLY A 25 41.02 30.88 -15.10
C GLY A 25 40.85 31.79 -13.89
N SER A 26 41.63 31.65 -12.80
CA SER A 26 42.86 32.44 -12.45
C SER A 26 42.51 33.87 -11.97
N ASP A 27 42.50 34.12 -10.66
CA ASP A 27 43.60 34.49 -9.73
C ASP A 27 43.80 36.02 -9.62
N ASP A 28 43.73 36.47 -8.35
CA ASP A 28 44.35 37.64 -7.69
C ASP A 28 44.18 39.03 -8.36
N ASP A 29 43.87 40.13 -7.68
CA ASP A 29 44.46 40.63 -6.44
C ASP A 29 43.83 41.99 -6.10
N ASP A 30 44.01 42.39 -4.85
CA ASP A 30 44.16 43.75 -4.34
C ASP A 30 43.02 44.78 -4.34
N GLY A 31 42.84 45.35 -3.14
CA GLY A 31 42.89 46.82 -3.02
C GLY A 31 41.73 47.46 -2.29
N ALA A 32 41.85 47.54 -0.97
CA ALA A 32 41.03 48.36 -0.09
C ALA A 32 41.19 49.88 -0.33
N SER A 33 40.29 50.65 0.31
CA SER A 33 40.37 52.07 0.72
C SER A 33 40.18 53.12 -0.39
N ASP A 34 39.52 54.27 -0.19
CA ASP A 34 38.68 54.84 0.86
C ASP A 34 38.16 56.18 0.28
N ASP A 35 37.10 56.69 0.89
CA ASP A 35 36.80 58.10 1.10
C ASP A 35 36.02 58.96 0.05
N THR A 36 35.16 59.76 0.68
CA THR A 36 34.56 61.06 0.30
C THR A 36 33.20 61.12 -0.40
N SER A 37 32.17 61.17 0.45
CA SER A 37 31.09 62.17 0.53
C SER A 37 30.67 62.90 -0.75
N THR A 38 29.37 62.81 -1.08
CA THR A 38 28.46 63.99 -1.05
C THR A 38 27.00 63.55 -1.18
N ASP A 39 26.14 64.23 -0.42
CA ASP A 39 24.68 64.20 -0.43
C ASP A 39 24.08 64.08 -1.83
N ASP A 40 23.11 63.18 -1.99
CA ASP A 40 21.90 63.56 -2.71
C ASP A 40 20.66 62.82 -2.15
N THR A 41 19.64 63.61 -1.90
CA THR A 41 18.41 63.23 -1.22
C THR A 41 17.45 62.62 -2.23
N ALA A 42 17.18 61.31 -2.15
CA ALA A 42 16.10 60.68 -2.89
C ALA A 42 15.34 59.72 -1.98
N ALA A 43 14.01 59.89 -1.99
CA ALA A 43 13.04 59.24 -1.12
C ALA A 43 13.21 57.71 -1.05
N ALA A 44 13.48 57.20 0.14
CA ALA A 44 13.34 55.80 0.46
C ALA A 44 11.84 55.47 0.55
N SER A 45 11.35 54.78 -0.48
CA SER A 45 10.13 53.97 -0.38
C SER A 45 10.42 52.87 0.63
N THR A 46 9.74 52.90 1.77
CA THR A 46 9.69 51.77 2.70
C THR A 46 8.96 50.64 2.01
N ASP A 47 9.72 49.73 1.41
CA ASP A 47 9.25 48.40 1.06
C ASP A 47 9.08 47.67 2.40
N ALA A 48 7.83 47.61 2.86
CA ALA A 48 7.47 46.70 3.92
C ALA A 48 7.48 45.31 3.30
N THR A 49 8.57 44.57 3.52
CA THR A 49 8.54 43.11 3.45
C THR A 49 7.45 42.65 4.41
N GLU A 50 6.28 42.33 3.87
CA GLU A 50 5.34 41.42 4.50
C GLU A 50 6.09 40.10 4.64
N GLU A 51 6.65 39.86 5.83
CA GLU A 51 6.77 38.50 6.34
C GLU A 51 5.38 37.89 6.20
N THR A 52 5.24 37.04 5.20
CA THR A 52 4.12 36.10 5.14
C THR A 52 4.34 35.18 6.33
N GLU A 53 3.74 35.50 7.48
CA GLU A 53 3.45 34.50 8.49
C GLU A 53 2.79 33.33 7.75
N ALA A 54 3.48 32.19 7.72
CA ALA A 54 2.85 30.94 7.32
C ALA A 54 1.60 30.82 8.19
N ALA A 55 0.43 30.85 7.55
CA ALA A 55 -0.81 30.58 8.26
C ALA A 55 -0.64 29.22 8.92
N ASP A 56 -0.78 29.16 10.25
CA ASP A 56 -0.94 27.90 10.97
C ASP A 56 -2.10 27.19 10.28
N SER A 57 -1.79 26.09 9.61
CA SER A 57 -2.79 25.30 8.92
C SER A 57 -3.60 24.58 10.00
N ASP A 58 -4.89 24.88 10.12
CA ASP A 58 -5.81 24.14 10.98
C ASP A 58 -5.98 22.67 10.52
N ALA A 59 -5.33 22.25 9.43
CA ALA A 59 -5.35 20.87 8.94
C ALA A 59 -4.64 19.92 9.91
N PRO A 60 -5.20 18.71 10.16
CA PRO A 60 -4.62 17.72 11.07
C PRO A 60 -3.18 17.32 10.71
N LYS A 61 -2.43 16.84 11.71
CA LYS A 61 -1.12 16.23 11.53
C LYS A 61 -1.27 14.71 11.55
N LEU A 62 -0.78 13.99 10.55
CA LEU A 62 -0.92 12.53 10.47
C LEU A 62 0.41 11.84 10.78
N ALA A 63 0.39 10.79 11.59
CA ALA A 63 1.58 9.97 11.81
C ALA A 63 1.34 8.51 11.43
N ILE A 64 2.38 7.83 10.96
CA ILE A 64 2.37 6.40 10.68
C ILE A 64 3.50 5.71 11.45
N VAL A 65 3.16 4.61 12.12
CA VAL A 65 4.07 3.70 12.80
C VAL A 65 4.11 2.38 12.04
N TYR A 66 5.30 1.96 11.62
CA TYR A 66 5.56 0.75 10.83
C TYR A 66 6.38 -0.26 11.62
N SER A 67 6.09 -1.54 11.45
CA SER A 67 6.94 -2.62 11.97
C SER A 67 8.22 -2.82 11.16
N ALA A 68 8.24 -2.39 9.90
CA ALA A 68 9.37 -2.49 8.97
C ALA A 68 9.67 -1.13 8.30
N GLU A 69 10.51 -1.13 7.26
CA GLU A 69 10.79 0.04 6.43
C GLU A 69 9.58 0.37 5.54
N TRP A 70 9.32 1.65 5.26
CA TRP A 70 8.17 2.05 4.44
C TRP A 70 8.40 1.83 2.95
N PHE A 71 9.65 1.90 2.45
CA PHE A 71 9.96 1.84 1.02
C PHE A 71 10.12 0.40 0.51
N ASP A 72 9.23 -0.49 0.94
CA ASP A 72 9.28 -1.91 0.63
C ASP A 72 8.80 -2.26 -0.79
N GLY A 73 8.19 -1.32 -1.51
CA GLY A 73 7.59 -1.60 -2.82
C GLY A 73 6.19 -2.23 -2.72
N SER A 74 5.61 -2.27 -1.51
CA SER A 74 4.35 -2.96 -1.23
C SER A 74 3.56 -2.35 -0.08
N TRP A 75 3.51 -3.02 1.08
CA TRP A 75 2.67 -2.67 2.23
C TRP A 75 3.02 -1.28 2.78
N GLY A 76 4.29 -1.07 3.12
CA GLY A 76 4.75 0.21 3.65
C GLY A 76 4.58 1.35 2.65
N GLU A 77 4.85 1.08 1.36
CA GLU A 77 4.82 2.11 0.33
C GLU A 77 3.39 2.58 0.07
N ALA A 78 2.41 1.67 0.10
CA ALA A 78 0.99 2.03 -0.03
C ALA A 78 0.52 3.02 1.06
N ALA A 79 0.96 2.84 2.31
CA ALA A 79 0.59 3.76 3.39
C ALA A 79 1.30 5.11 3.26
N TYR A 80 2.57 5.10 2.84
CA TYR A 80 3.31 6.33 2.56
C TYR A 80 2.67 7.14 1.42
N ASP A 81 2.29 6.48 0.33
CA ASP A 81 1.64 7.09 -0.82
C ASP A 81 0.30 7.70 -0.42
N GLY A 82 -0.50 6.98 0.38
CA GLY A 82 -1.77 7.48 0.90
C GLY A 82 -1.61 8.74 1.76
N ALA A 83 -0.68 8.74 2.71
CA ALA A 83 -0.41 9.90 3.55
C ALA A 83 0.15 11.10 2.77
N THR A 84 1.05 10.84 1.82
CA THR A 84 1.65 11.91 0.99
C THR A 84 0.61 12.51 0.03
N ALA A 85 -0.32 11.71 -0.48
CA ALA A 85 -1.45 12.20 -1.28
C ALA A 85 -2.35 13.15 -0.45
N LEU A 86 -2.64 12.79 0.81
CA LEU A 86 -3.38 13.66 1.73
C LEU A 86 -2.62 14.97 2.02
N GLU A 87 -1.30 14.90 2.25
CA GLU A 87 -0.47 16.09 2.48
C GLU A 87 -0.44 17.00 1.24
N ALA A 88 -0.24 16.42 0.06
CA ALA A 88 -0.23 17.16 -1.21
C ALA A 88 -1.59 17.82 -1.52
N SER A 89 -2.69 17.23 -1.06
CA SER A 89 -4.03 17.81 -1.18
C SER A 89 -4.31 18.95 -0.18
N GLY A 90 -3.49 19.07 0.87
CA GLY A 90 -3.68 19.98 1.99
C GLY A 90 -4.67 19.48 3.05
N ALA A 91 -5.11 18.21 2.97
CA ALA A 91 -5.95 17.59 3.98
C ALA A 91 -5.21 17.37 5.30
N VAL A 92 -3.88 17.17 5.25
CA VAL A 92 -3.00 17.15 6.41
C VAL A 92 -1.89 18.20 6.27
N SER A 93 -1.46 18.78 7.38
CA SER A 93 -0.43 19.83 7.42
C SER A 93 0.99 19.29 7.56
N GLU A 94 1.13 18.09 8.11
CA GLU A 94 2.42 17.45 8.40
C GLU A 94 2.23 15.94 8.47
N ILE A 95 3.15 15.18 7.87
CA ILE A 95 3.27 13.73 8.05
C ILE A 95 4.51 13.37 8.89
N SER A 96 4.40 12.32 9.72
CA SER A 96 5.53 11.75 10.45
C SER A 96 5.56 10.22 10.32
N LEU A 97 6.75 9.65 10.13
CA LEU A 97 6.95 8.22 9.94
C LEU A 97 7.86 7.69 11.05
N SER A 98 7.46 6.59 11.69
CA SER A 98 8.29 5.83 12.63
C SER A 98 8.44 4.41 12.10
N GLU A 99 9.64 4.06 11.63
CA GLU A 99 9.94 2.76 11.00
C GLU A 99 10.62 1.77 11.95
N ASN A 100 10.59 0.49 11.58
CA ASN A 100 11.26 -0.59 12.32
C ASN A 100 10.87 -0.65 13.81
N VAL A 101 9.60 -0.36 14.10
CA VAL A 101 9.08 -0.28 15.47
C VAL A 101 8.62 -1.67 15.90
N THR A 102 9.25 -2.21 16.96
CA THR A 102 8.86 -3.52 17.49
C THR A 102 7.51 -3.43 18.22
N PRO A 103 6.56 -4.37 17.99
CA PRO A 103 5.35 -4.47 18.79
C PRO A 103 5.63 -4.57 20.30
N GLY A 104 4.70 -4.08 21.11
CA GLY A 104 4.84 -3.94 22.56
C GLY A 104 5.34 -2.56 22.98
N ALA A 105 6.20 -2.54 24.01
CA ALA A 105 6.62 -1.30 24.68
C ALA A 105 7.30 -0.27 23.76
N GLU A 106 7.91 -0.69 22.66
CA GLU A 106 8.50 0.24 21.69
C GLU A 106 7.42 0.95 20.87
N ALA A 107 6.45 0.21 20.31
CA ALA A 107 5.27 0.75 19.64
C ALA A 107 4.46 1.66 20.57
N GLU A 108 4.17 1.22 21.80
CA GLU A 108 3.46 2.05 22.78
C GLU A 108 4.17 3.39 23.00
N ARG A 109 5.50 3.37 23.20
CA ARG A 109 6.29 4.59 23.42
C ARG A 109 6.29 5.49 22.20
N ALA A 110 6.42 4.94 20.99
CA ALA A 110 6.41 5.72 19.75
C ALA A 110 5.06 6.42 19.56
N MET A 111 3.95 5.69 19.71
CA MET A 111 2.60 6.25 19.58
C MET A 111 2.31 7.33 20.63
N ARG A 112 2.76 7.15 21.88
CA ARG A 112 2.63 8.18 22.93
C ARG A 112 3.39 9.45 22.58
N ALA A 113 4.62 9.34 22.10
CA ALA A 113 5.43 10.49 21.71
C ALA A 113 4.77 11.26 20.55
N LEU A 114 4.25 10.56 19.55
CA LEU A 114 3.52 11.17 18.43
C LEU A 114 2.24 11.89 18.91
N ALA A 115 1.49 11.29 19.83
CA ALA A 115 0.30 11.92 20.39
C ALA A 115 0.64 13.16 21.24
N GLU A 116 1.72 13.11 22.02
CA GLU A 116 2.26 14.27 22.77
C GLU A 116 2.72 15.40 21.85
N ASP A 117 3.25 15.06 20.67
CA ASP A 117 3.67 16.01 19.61
C ASP A 117 2.49 16.54 18.76
N GLY A 118 1.26 16.14 19.10
CA GLY A 118 0.03 16.66 18.49
C GLY A 118 -0.37 16.00 17.17
N PHE A 119 0.18 14.81 16.85
CA PHE A 119 -0.29 14.03 15.71
C PHE A 119 -1.66 13.40 16.01
N ASN A 120 -2.60 13.58 15.09
CA ASN A 120 -3.95 13.05 15.10
C ASN A 120 -4.51 13.08 13.66
N PRO A 121 -4.80 11.93 13.01
CA PRO A 121 -4.75 10.58 13.56
C PRO A 121 -3.33 9.98 13.62
N ILE A 122 -3.18 8.92 14.41
CA ILE A 122 -1.98 8.07 14.45
C ILE A 122 -2.33 6.70 13.87
N ILE A 123 -1.65 6.33 12.79
CA ILE A 123 -1.85 5.07 12.07
C ILE A 123 -0.77 4.06 12.50
N ALA A 124 -1.18 3.01 13.21
CA ALA A 124 -0.34 1.85 13.49
C ALA A 124 -0.47 0.82 12.34
N HIS A 125 0.41 0.92 11.34
CA HIS A 125 0.31 0.20 10.07
C HIS A 125 0.83 -1.25 10.14
N SER A 126 0.30 -2.03 11.07
CA SER A 126 0.50 -3.48 11.18
C SER A 126 -0.62 -4.13 11.99
N PHE A 127 -0.94 -5.38 11.67
CA PHE A 127 -1.85 -6.22 12.46
C PHE A 127 -1.34 -6.41 13.90
N ASP A 128 -0.01 -6.52 14.08
CA ASP A 128 0.60 -6.83 15.37
C ASP A 128 0.51 -5.67 16.39
N PHE A 129 0.12 -4.47 15.96
CA PHE A 129 -0.01 -3.30 16.83
C PHE A 129 -1.38 -3.15 17.51
N GLY A 130 -2.34 -4.06 17.27
CA GLY A 130 -3.69 -3.92 17.81
C GLY A 130 -3.74 -3.82 19.35
N GLU A 131 -2.97 -4.64 20.07
CA GLU A 131 -2.89 -4.57 21.53
C GLU A 131 -2.12 -3.33 22.02
N ASP A 132 -1.14 -2.86 21.25
CA ASP A 132 -0.37 -1.64 21.57
C ASP A 132 -1.25 -0.40 21.45
N VAL A 133 -2.10 -0.35 20.41
CA VAL A 133 -3.08 0.72 20.22
C VAL A 133 -4.07 0.73 21.39
N LYS A 134 -4.62 -0.42 21.79
CA LYS A 134 -5.51 -0.52 22.98
C LYS A 134 -4.85 0.03 24.23
N ALA A 135 -3.56 -0.24 24.42
CA ALA A 135 -2.81 0.21 25.59
C ALA A 135 -2.56 1.73 25.60
N VAL A 136 -2.41 2.37 24.44
CA VAL A 136 -2.12 3.80 24.31
C VAL A 136 -3.39 4.65 24.21
N ALA A 137 -4.40 4.20 23.48
CA ALA A 137 -5.60 4.97 23.16
C ALA A 137 -6.30 5.52 24.43
N ALA A 138 -6.35 4.73 25.50
CA ALA A 138 -6.95 5.12 26.78
C ALA A 138 -6.29 6.34 27.46
N ASP A 139 -5.01 6.61 27.17
CA ASP A 139 -4.28 7.73 27.75
C ASP A 139 -4.40 9.02 26.92
N PHE A 140 -4.91 8.93 25.69
CA PHE A 140 -5.05 10.03 24.73
C PHE A 140 -6.47 10.07 24.12
N PRO A 141 -7.51 10.34 24.93
CA PRO A 141 -8.91 10.25 24.51
C PRO A 141 -9.34 11.25 23.42
N ASP A 142 -8.47 12.21 23.08
CA ASP A 142 -8.70 13.20 22.02
C ASP A 142 -7.96 12.87 20.72
N THR A 143 -7.19 11.77 20.70
CA THR A 143 -6.44 11.30 19.53
C THR A 143 -7.09 10.03 18.99
N ILE A 144 -7.34 10.00 17.68
CA ILE A 144 -7.80 8.81 16.97
C ILE A 144 -6.57 7.96 16.62
N PHE A 145 -6.58 6.70 17.06
CA PHE A 145 -5.60 5.69 16.70
C PHE A 145 -6.22 4.68 15.76
N LEU A 146 -5.59 4.38 14.64
CA LEU A 146 -6.04 3.34 13.71
C LEU A 146 -5.01 2.22 13.67
N TYR A 147 -5.43 0.97 13.56
CA TYR A 147 -4.52 -0.13 13.24
C TYR A 147 -5.06 -1.03 12.13
N ALA A 148 -4.14 -1.71 11.42
CA ALA A 148 -4.46 -2.58 10.30
C ALA A 148 -5.03 -3.93 10.78
N GLY A 149 -6.22 -3.94 11.38
CA GLY A 149 -6.86 -5.17 11.85
C GLY A 149 -7.66 -5.86 10.74
N GLY A 150 -8.61 -5.13 10.14
CA GLY A 150 -9.53 -5.62 9.13
C GLY A 150 -10.69 -6.45 9.69
N PHE A 151 -10.99 -6.41 10.99
CA PHE A 151 -12.04 -7.24 11.61
C PHE A 151 -13.02 -6.50 12.53
N GLY A 152 -12.94 -5.16 12.57
CA GLY A 152 -13.92 -4.30 13.23
C GLY A 152 -13.73 -4.21 14.75
N ASP A 153 -12.52 -4.37 15.26
CA ASP A 153 -12.22 -4.18 16.69
C ASP A 153 -11.99 -2.69 17.01
N VAL A 154 -13.13 -2.02 17.16
CA VAL A 154 -13.27 -0.58 17.37
C VAL A 154 -13.66 -0.31 18.82
N THR A 155 -13.06 0.71 19.42
CA THR A 155 -13.48 1.31 20.70
C THR A 155 -13.60 2.83 20.55
N ASP A 156 -13.72 3.58 21.65
CA ASP A 156 -14.03 5.02 21.60
C ASP A 156 -13.09 5.80 20.66
N ASN A 157 -11.77 5.74 20.85
CA ASN A 157 -10.79 6.45 20.02
C ASN A 157 -9.75 5.51 19.36
N GLN A 158 -10.07 4.21 19.32
CA GLN A 158 -9.36 3.21 18.53
C GLN A 158 -10.24 2.77 17.38
N GLY A 159 -9.77 3.05 16.17
CA GLY A 159 -10.31 2.53 14.93
C GLY A 159 -9.54 1.31 14.46
N ASP A 160 -10.22 0.55 13.63
CA ASP A 160 -9.67 -0.54 12.84
C ASP A 160 -9.91 -0.18 11.37
N TYR A 161 -9.01 -0.52 10.46
CA TYR A 161 -9.26 -0.32 9.04
C TYR A 161 -9.12 -1.60 8.22
N ASP A 162 -9.95 -1.63 7.19
CA ASP A 162 -10.17 -2.80 6.34
C ASP A 162 -8.94 -3.19 5.54
N GLN A 163 -8.83 -4.48 5.28
CA GLN A 163 -7.92 -5.11 4.33
C GLN A 163 -8.76 -5.89 3.31
N PRO A 164 -9.42 -5.20 2.35
CA PRO A 164 -10.43 -5.80 1.47
C PRO A 164 -9.81 -6.66 0.35
N PHE A 165 -8.59 -7.17 0.55
CA PHE A 165 -7.77 -7.84 -0.48
C PHE A 165 -8.46 -9.04 -1.11
N TYR A 166 -9.41 -9.66 -0.41
CA TYR A 166 -10.23 -10.75 -0.92
C TYR A 166 -11.03 -10.33 -2.18
N GLU A 167 -11.47 -9.07 -2.29
CA GLU A 167 -12.19 -8.60 -3.47
C GLU A 167 -11.31 -8.58 -4.72
N ALA A 168 -10.09 -8.03 -4.60
CA ALA A 168 -9.11 -8.06 -5.68
C ALA A 168 -8.63 -9.48 -5.97
N SER A 169 -8.41 -10.29 -4.93
CA SER A 169 -7.90 -11.65 -5.08
C SER A 169 -8.89 -12.59 -5.77
N TYR A 170 -10.19 -12.38 -5.57
CA TYR A 170 -11.23 -13.06 -6.35
C TYR A 170 -11.08 -12.81 -7.85
N LEU A 171 -10.91 -11.55 -8.25
CA LEU A 171 -10.71 -11.20 -9.65
C LEU A 171 -9.39 -11.75 -10.20
N GLN A 172 -8.32 -11.73 -9.40
CA GLN A 172 -7.03 -12.35 -9.72
C GLN A 172 -7.16 -13.86 -9.97
N GLY A 173 -7.97 -14.57 -9.18
CA GLY A 173 -8.26 -16.00 -9.38
C GLY A 173 -8.89 -16.31 -10.73
N ILE A 174 -9.82 -15.47 -11.19
CA ILE A 174 -10.44 -15.58 -12.53
C ILE A 174 -9.35 -15.47 -13.61
N LEU A 175 -8.47 -14.47 -13.50
CA LEU A 175 -7.40 -14.24 -14.47
C LEU A 175 -6.40 -15.41 -14.49
N ALA A 176 -5.97 -15.89 -13.33
CA ALA A 176 -5.02 -17.01 -13.20
C ALA A 176 -5.57 -18.32 -13.78
N ALA A 177 -6.86 -18.60 -13.55
CA ALA A 177 -7.54 -19.74 -14.17
C ALA A 177 -7.79 -19.55 -15.68
N GLY A 178 -7.79 -18.32 -16.17
CA GLY A 178 -7.84 -18.03 -17.61
C GLY A 178 -6.51 -18.20 -18.33
N ALA A 179 -5.41 -18.22 -17.60
CA ALA A 179 -4.04 -18.17 -18.14
C ALA A 179 -3.27 -19.50 -18.00
N THR A 180 -3.87 -20.52 -17.40
CA THR A 180 -3.26 -21.85 -17.24
C THR A 180 -4.07 -22.92 -17.99
N ASP A 181 -3.51 -24.11 -18.18
CA ASP A 181 -4.23 -25.28 -18.71
C ASP A 181 -4.95 -26.10 -17.61
N GLY A 182 -4.78 -25.70 -16.35
CA GLY A 182 -5.26 -26.41 -15.16
C GLY A 182 -4.20 -26.44 -14.06
N GLY A 183 -4.50 -27.16 -12.98
CA GLY A 183 -3.65 -27.28 -11.78
C GLY A 183 -4.34 -26.72 -10.53
N ALA A 184 -3.71 -26.93 -9.38
CA ALA A 184 -4.20 -26.44 -8.09
C ALA A 184 -3.76 -24.99 -7.80
N VAL A 185 -4.42 -24.35 -6.84
CA VAL A 185 -3.98 -23.08 -6.25
C VAL A 185 -2.99 -23.35 -5.12
N ALA A 186 -1.87 -22.63 -5.13
CA ALA A 186 -0.93 -22.49 -4.03
C ALA A 186 -1.16 -21.15 -3.35
N GLY A 187 -1.62 -21.16 -2.10
CA GLY A 187 -1.72 -20.00 -1.24
C GLY A 187 -0.65 -20.00 -0.16
N ALA A 188 -0.05 -18.84 0.12
CA ALA A 188 0.80 -18.66 1.30
C ALA A 188 0.59 -17.32 1.99
N ALA A 189 0.79 -17.30 3.30
CA ALA A 189 0.88 -16.08 4.10
C ALA A 189 1.98 -16.20 5.15
N GLY A 190 2.39 -15.09 5.76
CA GLY A 190 3.31 -15.13 6.89
C GLY A 190 2.66 -15.83 8.07
N PHE A 191 1.45 -15.43 8.44
CA PHE A 191 0.64 -16.13 9.45
C PHE A 191 -0.79 -16.36 8.96
N GLU A 192 -1.45 -17.32 9.58
CA GLU A 192 -2.87 -17.61 9.35
C GLU A 192 -3.73 -16.56 10.08
N ILE A 193 -3.99 -15.45 9.39
CA ILE A 193 -4.87 -14.37 9.85
C ILE A 193 -6.12 -14.29 8.96
N PRO A 194 -7.26 -13.78 9.47
CA PRO A 194 -8.53 -13.72 8.73
C PRO A 194 -8.43 -13.13 7.33
N ALA A 195 -7.75 -11.98 7.18
CA ALA A 195 -7.59 -11.30 5.89
C ALA A 195 -6.86 -12.16 4.86
N CYS A 196 -5.77 -12.83 5.26
CA CYS A 196 -4.98 -13.67 4.37
C CYS A 196 -5.70 -14.96 3.97
N TYR A 197 -6.42 -15.59 4.89
CA TYR A 197 -7.19 -16.79 4.56
C TYR A 197 -8.36 -16.46 3.63
N ALA A 198 -9.07 -15.35 3.88
CA ALA A 198 -10.12 -14.85 3.01
C ALA A 198 -9.61 -14.50 1.61
N MET A 199 -8.41 -13.92 1.52
CA MET A 199 -7.74 -13.66 0.24
C MET A 199 -7.54 -14.96 -0.58
N TYR A 200 -6.99 -16.00 0.05
CA TYR A 200 -6.80 -17.31 -0.61
C TYR A 200 -8.12 -17.96 -1.04
N GLU A 201 -9.13 -18.00 -0.16
CA GLU A 201 -10.43 -18.58 -0.48
C GLU A 201 -11.15 -17.81 -1.60
N ALA A 202 -11.03 -16.49 -1.62
CA ALA A 202 -11.59 -15.65 -2.67
C ALA A 202 -10.89 -15.92 -4.01
N PHE A 203 -9.56 -16.03 -4.04
CA PHE A 203 -8.81 -16.44 -5.22
C PHE A 203 -9.29 -17.79 -5.74
N LEU A 204 -9.43 -18.78 -4.85
CA LEU A 204 -9.91 -20.11 -5.20
C LEU A 204 -11.35 -20.08 -5.74
N ALA A 205 -12.22 -19.24 -5.17
CA ALA A 205 -13.58 -19.04 -5.65
C ALA A 205 -13.62 -18.40 -7.06
N GLY A 206 -12.78 -17.40 -7.31
CA GLY A 206 -12.64 -16.79 -8.64
C GLY A 206 -12.11 -17.78 -9.68
N ALA A 207 -11.08 -18.55 -9.34
CA ALA A 207 -10.55 -19.60 -10.19
C ALA A 207 -11.61 -20.65 -10.54
N ARG A 208 -12.51 -20.97 -9.60
CA ARG A 208 -13.63 -21.90 -9.80
C ARG A 208 -14.71 -21.40 -10.75
N GLU A 209 -14.82 -20.11 -11.01
CA GLU A 209 -15.76 -19.61 -12.01
C GLU A 209 -15.34 -19.99 -13.43
N ILE A 210 -14.04 -20.07 -13.69
CA ILE A 210 -13.48 -20.54 -14.96
C ILE A 210 -13.30 -22.06 -14.95
N ARG A 211 -12.86 -22.63 -13.82
CA ARG A 211 -12.60 -24.07 -13.65
C ARG A 211 -13.24 -24.61 -12.37
N PRO A 212 -14.48 -25.10 -12.44
CA PRO A 212 -15.26 -25.51 -11.25
C PRO A 212 -14.60 -26.55 -10.35
N ASP A 213 -13.74 -27.40 -10.90
CA ASP A 213 -13.07 -28.48 -10.17
C ASP A 213 -11.69 -28.06 -9.58
N THR A 214 -11.38 -26.76 -9.58
CA THR A 214 -10.11 -26.26 -9.02
C THR A 214 -10.04 -26.51 -7.51
N GLU A 215 -8.94 -27.15 -7.09
CA GLU A 215 -8.56 -27.38 -5.70
C GLU A 215 -7.36 -26.48 -5.34
N GLY A 216 -7.03 -26.40 -4.06
CA GLY A 216 -5.88 -25.61 -3.61
C GLY A 216 -5.43 -26.01 -2.22
N SER A 217 -4.30 -25.44 -1.81
CA SER A 217 -3.80 -25.51 -0.45
C SER A 217 -3.31 -24.15 0.01
N PHE A 218 -3.40 -23.89 1.31
CA PHE A 218 -2.88 -22.70 1.97
C PHE A 218 -1.82 -23.08 2.99
N ILE A 219 -0.73 -22.32 3.05
CA ILE A 219 0.32 -22.49 4.06
C ILE A 219 0.58 -21.18 4.81
N ALA A 220 0.71 -21.28 6.14
CA ALA A 220 1.28 -20.22 6.96
C ALA A 220 2.79 -20.49 7.12
N VAL A 221 3.61 -19.60 6.59
CA VAL A 221 5.09 -19.69 6.57
C VAL A 221 5.66 -19.57 7.99
N GLY A 222 5.01 -18.81 8.86
CA GLY A 222 5.42 -18.47 10.21
C GLY A 222 6.28 -17.21 10.31
N ASP A 223 6.43 -16.46 9.21
CA ASP A 223 7.25 -15.25 9.14
C ASP A 223 6.80 -14.35 7.96
N TRP A 224 6.69 -13.03 8.18
CA TRP A 224 6.30 -12.06 7.14
C TRP A 224 7.43 -11.68 6.18
N TYR A 225 8.68 -12.01 6.51
CA TYR A 225 9.89 -11.49 5.88
C TYR A 225 10.82 -12.59 5.31
N ASP A 226 10.59 -13.88 5.62
CA ASP A 226 11.40 -14.99 5.11
C ASP A 226 10.95 -15.47 3.71
N VAL A 227 11.47 -14.82 2.66
CA VAL A 227 11.20 -15.16 1.25
C VAL A 227 11.65 -16.59 0.92
N GLN A 228 12.78 -17.03 1.48
CA GLN A 228 13.35 -18.35 1.17
C GLN A 228 12.45 -19.46 1.73
N LEU A 229 11.96 -19.30 2.97
CA LEU A 229 11.02 -20.25 3.57
C LEU A 229 9.67 -20.25 2.84
N ALA A 230 9.18 -19.07 2.44
CA ALA A 230 7.97 -18.96 1.63
C ALA A 230 8.11 -19.71 0.29
N LYS A 231 9.25 -19.54 -0.40
CA LYS A 231 9.54 -20.25 -1.65
C LYS A 231 9.60 -21.76 -1.45
N GLU A 232 10.26 -22.23 -0.40
CA GLU A 232 10.32 -23.68 -0.10
C GLU A 232 8.92 -24.28 0.08
N GLY A 233 8.03 -23.56 0.75
CA GLY A 233 6.62 -23.93 0.87
C GLY A 233 5.89 -23.95 -0.47
N ALA A 234 6.05 -22.90 -1.29
CA ALA A 234 5.44 -22.80 -2.61
C ALA A 234 5.92 -23.91 -3.56
N LEU A 235 7.22 -24.25 -3.54
CA LEU A 235 7.77 -25.39 -4.28
C LEU A 235 7.16 -26.72 -3.83
N GLY A 236 6.83 -26.86 -2.54
CA GLY A 236 6.07 -28.00 -2.03
C GLY A 236 4.69 -28.11 -2.68
N GLN A 237 3.94 -27.00 -2.72
CA GLN A 237 2.62 -26.93 -3.35
C GLN A 237 2.69 -27.19 -4.87
N ALA A 238 3.74 -26.68 -5.53
CA ALA A 238 4.00 -26.95 -6.95
C ALA A 238 4.24 -28.44 -7.22
N ASN A 239 5.03 -29.11 -6.37
CA ASN A 239 5.26 -30.56 -6.44
C ASN A 239 3.96 -31.38 -6.28
N ASP A 240 2.99 -30.84 -5.55
CA ASP A 240 1.65 -31.41 -5.36
C ASP A 240 0.66 -31.03 -6.48
N GLY A 241 1.12 -30.30 -7.51
CA GLY A 241 0.37 -29.99 -8.73
C GLY A 241 -0.23 -28.59 -8.79
N ALA A 242 0.22 -27.66 -7.95
CA ALA A 242 -0.18 -26.27 -8.05
C ALA A 242 0.45 -25.56 -9.26
N THR A 243 -0.32 -24.68 -9.90
CA THR A 243 0.10 -23.88 -11.07
C THR A 243 -0.34 -22.42 -10.98
N MET A 244 -1.14 -22.07 -9.97
CA MET A 244 -1.65 -20.73 -9.72
C MET A 244 -1.23 -20.31 -8.31
N PHE A 245 -0.39 -19.31 -8.20
CA PHE A 245 0.33 -18.95 -6.98
C PHE A 245 -0.14 -17.59 -6.46
N VAL A 246 -0.60 -17.54 -5.21
CA VAL A 246 -1.12 -16.33 -4.56
C VAL A 246 -0.52 -16.18 -3.16
N GLY A 247 -0.05 -14.99 -2.82
CA GLY A 247 0.55 -14.68 -1.54
C GLY A 247 -0.17 -13.56 -0.80
N CYS A 248 -0.19 -13.64 0.53
CA CYS A 248 -0.59 -12.56 1.42
C CYS A 248 0.61 -12.11 2.27
N GLY A 249 0.99 -10.85 2.13
CA GLY A 249 2.24 -10.31 2.65
C GLY A 249 3.37 -10.39 1.62
N GLN A 250 4.34 -9.48 1.73
CA GLN A 250 5.38 -9.31 0.72
C GLN A 250 6.25 -10.56 0.54
N ALA A 251 6.92 -11.04 1.58
CA ALA A 251 7.82 -12.19 1.43
C ALA A 251 7.11 -13.49 1.04
N PRO A 252 5.91 -13.82 1.59
CA PRO A 252 5.07 -14.90 1.09
C PRO A 252 4.80 -14.78 -0.42
N THR A 253 4.45 -13.58 -0.89
CA THR A 253 4.18 -13.32 -2.31
C THR A 253 5.43 -13.46 -3.18
N PHE A 254 6.58 -12.96 -2.74
CA PHE A 254 7.84 -13.13 -3.46
C PHE A 254 8.22 -14.61 -3.59
N GLY A 255 8.05 -15.40 -2.52
CA GLY A 255 8.29 -16.84 -2.56
C GLY A 255 7.37 -17.58 -3.54
N GLN A 256 6.10 -17.18 -3.61
CA GLN A 256 5.10 -17.70 -4.56
C GLN A 256 5.46 -17.34 -6.01
N ILE A 257 5.84 -16.09 -6.28
CA ILE A 257 6.29 -15.63 -7.61
C ILE A 257 7.56 -16.36 -8.05
N GLU A 258 8.56 -16.49 -7.16
CA GLU A 258 9.80 -17.19 -7.48
C GLU A 258 9.56 -18.67 -7.79
N ALA A 259 8.64 -19.34 -7.07
CA ALA A 259 8.29 -20.73 -7.36
C ALA A 259 7.56 -20.86 -8.70
N ALA A 260 6.65 -19.95 -9.03
CA ALA A 260 5.97 -19.91 -10.33
C ALA A 260 6.95 -19.70 -11.49
N ASN A 261 7.95 -18.83 -11.30
CA ASN A 261 9.03 -18.60 -12.28
C ASN A 261 9.90 -19.86 -12.49
N ASP A 262 10.18 -20.62 -11.41
CA ASP A 262 11.06 -21.80 -11.46
C ASP A 262 10.36 -23.05 -12.00
N GLU A 263 9.13 -23.33 -11.55
CA GLU A 263 8.38 -24.56 -11.86
C GLU A 263 7.38 -24.38 -13.02
N GLY A 264 7.15 -23.13 -13.43
CA GLY A 264 6.10 -22.75 -14.36
C GLY A 264 4.74 -22.60 -13.69
N GLY A 265 3.84 -21.92 -14.38
CA GLY A 265 2.56 -21.50 -13.83
C GLY A 265 2.47 -19.98 -13.80
N VAL A 266 1.49 -19.47 -13.06
CA VAL A 266 1.17 -18.06 -13.01
C VAL A 266 1.03 -17.60 -11.57
N SER A 267 1.42 -16.38 -11.30
CA SER A 267 1.41 -15.77 -9.98
C SER A 267 0.71 -14.41 -10.02
N THR A 268 0.43 -13.88 -8.84
CA THR A 268 -0.09 -12.53 -8.68
C THR A 268 0.68 -11.75 -7.62
N GLY A 269 0.82 -10.46 -7.83
CA GLY A 269 1.34 -9.55 -6.82
C GLY A 269 0.34 -9.28 -5.71
N TYR A 270 0.86 -8.71 -4.62
CA TYR A 270 0.16 -8.36 -3.39
C TYR A 270 0.51 -6.91 -3.04
N VAL A 271 -0.49 -6.03 -2.90
CA VAL A 271 -0.31 -4.60 -2.54
C VAL A 271 0.87 -3.96 -3.28
N GLY A 272 0.62 -3.34 -4.43
CA GLY A 272 1.66 -2.75 -5.29
C GLY A 272 1.92 -3.54 -6.57
N ASP A 273 2.51 -2.87 -7.57
CA ASP A 273 2.84 -3.46 -8.86
C ASP A 273 4.12 -4.30 -8.79
N MET A 274 3.97 -5.61 -8.97
CA MET A 274 5.05 -6.59 -8.88
C MET A 274 5.42 -7.19 -10.25
N ALA A 275 4.97 -6.60 -11.36
CA ALA A 275 5.26 -7.10 -12.72
C ALA A 275 6.74 -7.31 -12.99
N GLU A 276 7.61 -6.47 -12.40
CA GLU A 276 9.06 -6.55 -12.61
C GLU A 276 9.70 -7.82 -12.02
N LEU A 277 8.98 -8.57 -11.19
CA LEU A 277 9.46 -9.81 -10.56
C LEU A 277 9.39 -11.02 -11.50
N GLY A 278 8.71 -10.91 -12.64
CA GLY A 278 8.74 -11.91 -13.70
C GLY A 278 7.45 -12.00 -14.50
N ASP A 279 7.56 -12.59 -15.68
CA ASP A 279 6.46 -12.77 -16.62
C ASP A 279 5.35 -13.69 -16.09
N SER A 280 5.62 -14.48 -15.04
CA SER A 280 4.58 -15.25 -14.34
C SER A 280 3.57 -14.37 -13.61
N VAL A 281 3.91 -13.11 -13.29
CA VAL A 281 3.04 -12.17 -12.58
C VAL A 281 2.00 -11.60 -13.55
N LEU A 282 0.79 -12.17 -13.55
CA LEU A 282 -0.27 -11.76 -14.47
C LEU A 282 -1.02 -10.50 -14.02
N SER A 283 -1.04 -10.27 -12.72
CA SER A 283 -1.81 -9.21 -12.11
C SER A 283 -1.26 -8.84 -10.74
N SER A 284 -1.43 -7.58 -10.38
CA SER A 284 -1.20 -7.00 -9.05
C SER A 284 -2.45 -6.26 -8.61
N PHE A 285 -2.50 -5.77 -7.37
CA PHE A 285 -3.47 -4.76 -6.98
C PHE A 285 -2.83 -3.64 -6.18
N GLU A 286 -3.25 -2.40 -6.41
CA GLU A 286 -2.88 -1.23 -5.60
C GLU A 286 -3.89 -1.06 -4.45
N TRP A 287 -3.43 -0.56 -3.31
CA TRP A 287 -4.26 -0.26 -2.14
C TRP A 287 -4.24 1.23 -1.85
N ASN A 288 -5.34 1.90 -2.16
CA ASN A 288 -5.47 3.36 -2.11
C ASN A 288 -5.82 3.82 -0.70
N LEU A 289 -4.78 3.92 0.14
CA LEU A 289 -4.92 4.24 1.55
C LEU A 289 -5.22 5.71 1.85
N ASP A 290 -5.10 6.61 0.88
CA ASP A 290 -5.58 8.00 1.00
C ASP A 290 -7.09 8.04 1.28
N LEU A 291 -7.86 7.12 0.69
CA LEU A 291 -9.31 7.00 0.90
C LEU A 291 -9.68 6.43 2.28
N VAL A 292 -8.81 5.63 2.89
CA VAL A 292 -9.00 5.10 4.24
C VAL A 292 -8.55 6.13 5.27
N PHE A 293 -7.30 6.60 5.17
CA PHE A 293 -6.74 7.58 6.09
C PHE A 293 -7.46 8.93 6.02
N GLY A 294 -7.94 9.30 4.84
CA GLY A 294 -8.72 10.51 4.61
C GLY A 294 -10.01 10.53 5.44
N GLN A 295 -10.68 9.40 5.64
CA GLN A 295 -11.86 9.33 6.51
C GLN A 295 -11.52 9.66 7.97
N ALA A 296 -10.41 9.13 8.49
CA ALA A 296 -9.94 9.46 9.84
C ALA A 296 -9.48 10.92 9.95
N VAL A 297 -8.82 11.45 8.93
CA VAL A 297 -8.44 12.87 8.86
C VAL A 297 -9.69 13.77 8.84
N ASP A 298 -10.73 13.40 8.09
CA ASP A 298 -12.00 14.12 8.04
C ASP A 298 -12.71 14.12 9.40
N ASP A 299 -12.69 12.98 10.11
CA ASP A 299 -13.22 12.89 11.48
C ASP A 299 -12.48 13.85 12.43
N VAL A 300 -11.15 13.88 12.39
CA VAL A 300 -10.34 14.79 13.21
C VAL A 300 -10.60 16.24 12.84
N ALA A 301 -10.65 16.57 11.54
CA ALA A 301 -10.93 17.93 11.06
C ALA A 301 -12.35 18.40 11.44
N ALA A 302 -13.30 17.48 11.57
CA ALA A 302 -14.64 17.76 12.09
C ALA A 302 -14.69 17.93 13.63
N GLY A 303 -13.57 17.71 14.32
CA GLY A 303 -13.46 17.76 15.78
C GLY A 303 -13.99 16.51 16.48
N SER A 304 -14.08 15.38 15.75
CA SER A 304 -14.38 14.08 16.35
C SER A 304 -13.14 13.51 17.04
N ASN A 305 -13.38 12.83 18.15
CA ASN A 305 -12.43 11.93 18.79
C ASN A 305 -12.96 10.49 18.85
N GLU A 306 -14.11 10.24 18.21
CA GLU A 306 -14.68 8.92 18.06
C GLU A 306 -14.10 8.27 16.81
N ALA A 307 -13.50 7.09 16.98
CA ALA A 307 -13.01 6.27 15.91
C ALA A 307 -14.09 5.30 15.41
N GLN A 308 -13.92 4.84 14.18
CA GLN A 308 -14.81 3.88 13.54
C GLN A 308 -14.03 2.76 12.86
N TYR A 309 -14.75 1.87 12.20
CA TYR A 309 -14.15 0.97 11.22
C TYR A 309 -14.02 1.73 9.90
N TYR A 310 -12.80 1.88 9.40
CA TYR A 310 -12.50 2.64 8.19
C TYR A 310 -12.22 1.68 7.05
N GLY A 311 -13.00 1.73 5.97
CA GLY A 311 -12.83 0.80 4.86
C GLY A 311 -13.26 1.41 3.54
N VAL A 312 -12.54 1.08 2.49
CA VAL A 312 -12.97 1.28 1.10
C VAL A 312 -12.63 0.03 0.32
N GLY A 313 -13.66 -0.61 -0.22
CA GLY A 313 -13.49 -1.76 -1.10
C GLY A 313 -13.12 -1.34 -2.51
N LEU A 314 -13.08 -2.32 -3.40
CA LEU A 314 -12.89 -2.15 -4.82
C LEU A 314 -14.00 -1.29 -5.46
N GLY A 315 -15.22 -1.31 -4.90
CA GLY A 315 -16.33 -0.46 -5.35
C GLY A 315 -16.15 1.03 -5.10
N ASP A 316 -15.42 1.38 -4.05
CA ASP A 316 -15.13 2.76 -3.68
C ASP A 316 -13.78 3.25 -4.21
N GLY A 317 -13.07 2.40 -4.96
CA GLY A 317 -11.73 2.68 -5.47
C GLY A 317 -10.61 2.47 -4.46
N GLY A 318 -10.88 1.81 -3.32
CA GLY A 318 -9.86 1.44 -2.33
C GLY A 318 -8.88 0.39 -2.83
N LEU A 319 -9.27 -0.38 -3.85
CA LEU A 319 -8.41 -1.31 -4.56
C LEU A 319 -8.49 -1.08 -6.08
N GLU A 320 -7.34 -1.16 -6.76
CA GLU A 320 -7.27 -1.20 -8.21
C GLU A 320 -6.53 -2.46 -8.66
N VAL A 321 -7.19 -3.33 -9.43
CA VAL A 321 -6.54 -4.52 -10.00
C VAL A 321 -5.81 -4.14 -11.28
N LEU A 322 -4.49 -4.35 -11.27
CA LEU A 322 -3.61 -4.15 -12.41
C LEU A 322 -3.53 -5.47 -13.19
N ILE A 323 -3.76 -5.42 -14.50
CA ILE A 323 -3.55 -6.57 -15.41
C ILE A 323 -2.30 -6.31 -16.22
N HIS A 324 -1.38 -7.26 -16.19
CA HIS A 324 -0.15 -7.22 -16.96
C HIS A 324 -0.38 -7.89 -18.30
N ALA A 325 -0.09 -7.17 -19.39
CA ALA A 325 -0.21 -7.72 -20.74
C ALA A 325 0.92 -8.73 -20.96
N GLY A 326 0.61 -10.03 -20.98
CA GLY A 326 1.62 -11.07 -21.11
C GLY A 326 2.25 -11.16 -22.51
N GLU A 327 3.57 -11.31 -22.57
CA GLU A 327 4.26 -11.99 -23.69
C GLU A 327 4.42 -13.52 -23.43
N GLU A 328 4.09 -14.04 -22.23
CA GLU A 328 4.27 -15.46 -21.87
C GLU A 328 2.99 -16.31 -21.74
N GLY A 329 1.79 -15.75 -21.95
CA GLY A 329 0.55 -16.51 -22.01
C GLY A 329 -0.69 -15.62 -22.06
N ASP A 330 -1.58 -15.88 -23.02
CA ASP A 330 -2.82 -15.11 -23.16
C ASP A 330 -3.80 -15.50 -22.04
N ILE A 331 -4.12 -14.57 -21.15
CA ILE A 331 -5.33 -14.67 -20.33
C ILE A 331 -6.50 -14.83 -21.31
N SER A 332 -7.24 -15.94 -21.21
CA SER A 332 -8.32 -16.22 -22.17
C SER A 332 -9.33 -15.07 -22.26
N ASP A 333 -9.86 -14.83 -23.47
CA ASP A 333 -10.94 -13.85 -23.71
C ASP A 333 -12.15 -14.08 -22.78
N GLU A 334 -12.42 -15.35 -22.43
CA GLU A 334 -13.47 -15.73 -21.48
C GLU A 334 -13.17 -15.20 -20.08
N ALA A 335 -11.95 -15.38 -19.58
CA ALA A 335 -11.54 -14.89 -18.27
C ALA A 335 -11.48 -13.36 -18.21
N LEU A 336 -11.00 -12.69 -19.27
CA LEU A 336 -11.02 -11.23 -19.35
C LEU A 336 -12.45 -10.68 -19.34
N ALA A 337 -13.36 -11.28 -20.12
CA ALA A 337 -14.76 -10.86 -20.13
C ALA A 337 -15.46 -11.11 -18.79
N LEU A 338 -15.15 -12.23 -18.12
CA LEU A 338 -15.68 -12.52 -16.80
C LEU A 338 -15.11 -11.58 -15.73
N PHE A 339 -13.80 -11.28 -15.78
CA PHE A 339 -13.16 -10.29 -14.94
C PHE A 339 -13.87 -8.93 -15.06
N GLU A 340 -14.08 -8.43 -16.28
CA GLU A 340 -14.75 -7.14 -16.50
C GLU A 340 -16.19 -7.15 -15.97
N THR A 341 -16.90 -8.27 -16.14
CA THR A 341 -18.26 -8.44 -15.64
C THR A 341 -18.30 -8.41 -14.12
N ARG A 342 -17.47 -9.23 -13.46
CA ARG A 342 -17.40 -9.31 -11.99
C ARG A 342 -16.89 -8.03 -11.37
N LEU A 343 -15.91 -7.37 -11.99
CA LEU A 343 -15.44 -6.06 -11.57
C LEU A 343 -16.60 -5.06 -11.54
N ALA A 344 -17.41 -4.99 -12.60
CA ALA A 344 -18.55 -4.08 -12.66
C ALA A 344 -19.64 -4.43 -11.63
N GLU A 345 -19.92 -5.72 -11.43
CA GLU A 345 -20.91 -6.20 -10.45
C GLU A 345 -20.46 -5.98 -9.00
N ILE A 346 -19.16 -6.10 -8.70
CA ILE A 346 -18.60 -5.75 -7.39
C ILE A 346 -18.73 -4.24 -7.18
N GLN A 347 -18.34 -3.45 -8.18
CA GLN A 347 -18.37 -1.99 -8.09
C GLN A 347 -19.78 -1.39 -7.94
N ASN A 348 -20.80 -2.07 -8.46
CA ASN A 348 -22.18 -1.60 -8.37
C ASN A 348 -23.00 -2.32 -7.26
N GLY A 349 -22.38 -3.26 -6.53
CA GLY A 349 -23.01 -4.04 -5.46
C GLY A 349 -23.97 -5.15 -5.92
N GLU A 350 -23.96 -5.54 -7.20
CA GLU A 350 -24.69 -6.70 -7.72
C GLU A 350 -24.02 -8.03 -7.34
N PHE A 351 -22.72 -8.02 -7.03
CA PHE A 351 -21.97 -9.17 -6.55
C PHE A 351 -21.13 -8.81 -5.33
N GLU A 352 -21.30 -9.56 -4.24
CA GLU A 352 -20.50 -9.44 -3.02
C GLU A 352 -19.56 -10.64 -2.95
N VAL A 353 -18.25 -10.39 -2.91
CA VAL A 353 -17.26 -11.46 -2.79
C VAL A 353 -17.38 -12.06 -1.39
N PRO A 354 -17.58 -13.38 -1.24
CA PRO A 354 -17.68 -13.98 0.09
C PRO A 354 -16.37 -13.84 0.89
N PHE A 355 -16.47 -13.28 2.10
CA PHE A 355 -15.38 -13.27 3.06
C PHE A 355 -15.37 -14.56 3.88
N ILE A 356 -14.35 -15.41 3.69
CA ILE A 356 -14.18 -16.68 4.39
C ILE A 356 -12.88 -16.62 5.21
N PRO A 357 -12.93 -16.32 6.52
CA PRO A 357 -11.73 -16.00 7.30
C PRO A 357 -10.97 -17.20 7.89
N GLU A 358 -11.53 -18.40 7.80
CA GLU A 358 -10.97 -19.64 8.38
C GLU A 358 -11.44 -20.88 7.60
N ALA A 359 -10.71 -21.99 7.75
CA ALA A 359 -10.86 -23.24 7.00
C ALA A 359 -12.09 -24.10 7.34
#